data_AF-A0A419KNN8-F1
#
_entry.id   AF-A0A419KNN8-F1
#
_cell.length_a   1.000
_cell.length_b   1.000
_cell.length_c   1.000
_cell.angle_alpha   90.00
_cell.angle_beta   90.00
_cell.angle_gamma   90.00
#
_symmetry.space_group_name_H-M   'P 1'
#
loop_
_entity.id
_entity.type
_entity.pdbx_description
1 polymer ?
#
loop_
_entity_poly.entity_id
_entity_poly.type
_entity_poly.pdbx_seq_one_letter_code
_entity_poly.pdbx_strand_id
1 'polypeptide(L)'
;MGHPASRSQPIGWRRGRGRYSASSRAPRYMSTPPQPSRQRDMNPMRRIALDSSGLTIQGVEAMERSLGDVEVVEGLGLLREMRMVKTPVEVEMLRRATEVLEKAMEDALEIISSGVSEVEASGMFRYSLASDGGVETLTLLGFGERSSYPNPIPSTLEAARGDVIRLRLGCTLSHYHSRVSRTAILGRPRKELRGVWETILSAQDAALEALEPGASASDVYGRAERALREGGLRGLGLSIGSGIGLEAYEPPRIGRGRAPGGDGDIHRCQIPQIRLLRRRVGGHLSHHRGWS
;
A
#
# COMPACT_ATOMS: atom_id res chain seq x y z
N MET A 1 -56.28 7.95 -13.62
CA MET A 1 -54.91 8.39 -13.96
C MET A 1 -53.96 7.64 -13.05
N GLY A 2 -53.24 6.65 -13.58
CA GLY A 2 -52.31 5.83 -12.79
C GLY A 2 -51.03 5.61 -13.59
N HIS A 3 -49.89 6.02 -13.02
CA HIS A 3 -48.55 5.80 -13.57
C HIS A 3 -48.19 4.31 -13.59
N PRO A 4 -47.52 3.79 -14.65
CA PRO A 4 -46.90 2.49 -14.58
C PRO A 4 -45.50 2.59 -13.96
N ALA A 5 -45.28 1.87 -12.86
CA ALA A 5 -43.98 1.69 -12.24
C ALA A 5 -43.10 0.79 -13.14
N SER A 6 -41.96 1.31 -13.61
CA SER A 6 -40.94 0.52 -14.28
C SER A 6 -40.20 -0.34 -13.24
N ARG A 7 -40.37 -1.66 -13.33
CA ARG A 7 -39.59 -2.63 -12.53
C ARG A 7 -38.16 -2.68 -13.05
N SER A 8 -37.20 -2.24 -12.23
CA SER A 8 -35.78 -2.54 -12.40
C SER A 8 -35.56 -4.04 -12.21
N GLN A 9 -34.89 -4.68 -13.15
CA GLN A 9 -34.43 -6.06 -12.96
C GLN A 9 -33.17 -6.08 -12.09
N PRO A 10 -33.01 -7.04 -11.17
CA PRO A 10 -31.77 -7.22 -10.44
C PRO A 10 -30.66 -7.71 -11.39
N ILE A 11 -29.48 -7.09 -11.28
CA ILE A 11 -28.25 -7.50 -11.98
C ILE A 11 -27.89 -8.91 -11.53
N GLY A 12 -28.14 -9.89 -12.41
CA GLY A 12 -27.78 -11.29 -12.18
C GLY A 12 -26.29 -11.50 -12.38
N TRP A 13 -25.57 -11.76 -11.30
CA TRP A 13 -24.17 -12.21 -11.34
C TRP A 13 -24.09 -13.55 -12.09
N ARG A 14 -23.60 -13.51 -13.34
CA ARG A 14 -23.27 -14.73 -14.08
C ARG A 14 -22.06 -15.38 -13.39
N ARG A 15 -22.29 -16.51 -12.72
CA ARG A 15 -21.24 -17.38 -12.19
C ARG A 15 -20.35 -17.85 -13.34
N GLY A 16 -19.20 -17.22 -13.52
CA GLY A 16 -18.10 -17.79 -14.30
C GLY A 16 -17.70 -19.11 -13.66
N ARG A 17 -17.89 -20.22 -14.38
CA ARG A 17 -17.38 -21.53 -13.97
C ARG A 17 -15.86 -21.58 -14.21
N GLY A 18 -15.11 -20.81 -13.44
CA GLY A 18 -13.68 -21.02 -13.27
C GLY A 18 -13.50 -22.24 -12.39
N ARG A 19 -12.92 -23.32 -12.94
CA ARG A 19 -12.52 -24.48 -12.15
C ARG A 19 -11.39 -24.03 -11.21
N TYR A 20 -11.71 -23.75 -9.95
CA TYR A 20 -10.72 -23.61 -8.89
C TYR A 20 -10.10 -24.99 -8.66
N SER A 21 -8.95 -25.28 -9.28
CA SER A 21 -8.13 -26.40 -8.86
C SER A 21 -7.53 -26.03 -7.51
N ALA A 22 -8.12 -26.54 -6.45
CA ALA A 22 -7.52 -26.57 -5.12
C ALA A 22 -6.26 -27.44 -5.18
N SER A 23 -5.15 -26.91 -5.69
CA SER A 23 -3.87 -27.61 -5.75
C SER A 23 -2.71 -26.68 -5.47
N SER A 24 -2.56 -26.31 -4.20
CA SER A 24 -1.31 -26.34 -3.42
C SER A 24 -1.53 -25.48 -2.17
N ARG A 25 -1.73 -26.16 -1.03
CA ARG A 25 -1.82 -25.64 0.35
C ARG A 25 -1.68 -24.11 0.47
N ALA A 26 -2.80 -23.43 0.74
CA ALA A 26 -2.74 -22.11 1.37
C ALA A 26 -1.81 -22.23 2.60
N PRO A 27 -0.85 -21.31 2.79
CA PRO A 27 -0.03 -21.32 3.99
C PRO A 27 -1.01 -21.25 5.16
N ARG A 28 -0.95 -22.25 6.04
CA ARG A 28 -1.68 -22.20 7.29
C ARG A 28 -1.30 -20.86 7.91
N TYR A 29 -2.29 -20.00 8.14
CA TYR A 29 -2.19 -18.91 9.12
C TYR A 29 -1.33 -19.45 10.26
N MET A 30 -0.24 -18.76 10.65
CA MET A 30 0.64 -19.21 11.73
C MET A 30 -0.25 -19.73 12.86
N SER A 31 -0.33 -21.05 13.00
CA SER A 31 -1.44 -21.70 13.73
C SER A 31 -1.28 -21.54 15.24
N THR A 32 -0.23 -20.85 15.65
CA THR A 32 0.10 -20.54 17.03
C THR A 32 0.96 -19.28 16.97
N PRO A 33 0.58 -18.17 17.63
CA PRO A 33 1.55 -17.11 17.88
C PRO A 33 2.76 -17.75 18.58
N PRO A 34 4.00 -17.36 18.26
CA PRO A 34 5.16 -17.86 18.98
C PRO A 34 4.87 -17.70 20.47
N GLN A 35 4.91 -18.82 21.21
CA GLN A 35 4.87 -18.78 22.67
C GLN A 35 5.88 -17.73 23.10
N PRO A 36 5.51 -16.73 23.94
CA PRO A 36 6.48 -15.74 24.39
C PRO A 36 7.68 -16.53 24.90
N SER A 37 8.83 -16.29 24.28
CA SER A 37 10.08 -16.95 24.67
C SER A 37 10.17 -16.85 26.18
N ARG A 38 10.35 -17.99 26.87
CA ARG A 38 10.47 -18.09 28.34
C ARG A 38 10.99 -16.77 28.88
N GLN A 39 10.18 -16.09 29.68
CA GLN A 39 10.54 -14.84 30.35
C GLN A 39 11.90 -15.09 30.98
N ARG A 40 12.97 -14.60 30.35
CA ARG A 40 14.31 -14.69 30.93
C ARG A 40 14.18 -13.91 32.22
N ASP A 41 14.72 -14.46 33.29
CA ASP A 41 14.76 -13.80 34.59
C ASP A 41 15.36 -12.40 34.36
N MET A 42 14.52 -11.37 34.35
CA MET A 42 14.91 -10.00 33.99
C MET A 42 15.61 -9.30 35.14
N ASN A 43 15.77 -10.02 36.26
CA ASN A 43 16.31 -9.55 37.53
C ASN A 43 17.81 -9.16 37.54
N PRO A 44 18.64 -9.36 36.47
CA PRO A 44 19.93 -8.67 36.39
C PRO A 44 19.90 -7.39 35.53
N MET A 45 18.80 -7.05 34.85
CA MET A 45 18.74 -5.92 33.91
C MET A 45 18.25 -4.65 34.60
N ARG A 46 19.16 -3.71 34.90
CA ARG A 46 18.80 -2.38 35.44
C ARG A 46 17.98 -1.52 34.48
N ARG A 47 17.90 -1.89 33.20
CA ARG A 47 17.25 -1.11 32.15
C ARG A 47 16.59 -2.01 31.10
N ILE A 48 15.36 -1.68 30.70
CA ILE A 48 14.55 -2.39 29.70
C ILE A 48 14.12 -1.40 28.61
N ALA A 49 14.31 -1.78 27.34
CA ALA A 49 13.77 -1.04 26.21
C ALA A 49 12.34 -1.53 25.89
N LEU A 50 11.40 -0.61 25.81
CA LEU A 50 9.97 -0.88 25.58
C LEU A 50 9.53 -0.33 24.22
N ASP A 51 8.83 -1.14 23.43
CA ASP A 51 8.00 -0.62 22.35
C ASP A 51 6.66 -0.13 22.93
N SER A 52 6.54 1.18 23.12
CA SER A 52 5.33 1.79 23.66
C SER A 52 4.23 1.97 22.62
N SER A 53 4.49 1.77 21.32
CA SER A 53 3.57 2.15 20.23
C SER A 53 2.23 1.42 20.24
N GLY A 54 2.19 0.22 20.83
CA GLY A 54 0.99 -0.59 20.97
C GLY A 54 0.34 -0.56 22.36
N LEU A 55 0.91 0.20 23.30
CA LEU A 55 0.45 0.25 24.68
C LEU A 55 -0.33 1.53 24.97
N THR A 56 -1.34 1.43 25.82
CA THR A 56 -1.99 2.60 26.39
C THR A 56 -1.11 3.19 27.49
N ILE A 57 -1.30 4.47 27.81
CA ILE A 57 -0.62 5.12 28.94
C ILE A 57 -0.82 4.31 30.23
N GLN A 58 -2.05 3.84 30.49
CA GLN A 58 -2.34 3.01 31.66
C GLN A 58 -1.60 1.66 31.63
N GLY A 59 -1.39 1.08 30.45
CA GLY A 59 -0.63 -0.15 30.26
C GLY A 59 0.86 0.05 30.57
N VAL A 60 1.44 1.15 30.10
CA VAL A 60 2.82 1.53 30.42
C VAL A 60 2.99 1.74 31.93
N GLU A 61 2.13 2.55 32.55
CA GLU A 61 2.19 2.80 34.00
C GLU A 61 2.00 1.52 34.84
N ALA A 62 1.09 0.63 34.45
CA ALA A 62 0.89 -0.63 35.14
C ALA A 62 2.11 -1.56 35.04
N MET A 63 2.77 -1.56 33.88
CA MET A 63 4.00 -2.29 33.66
C MET A 63 5.15 -1.70 34.50
N GLU A 64 5.35 -0.38 34.48
CA GLU A 64 6.37 0.31 35.28
C GLU A 64 6.20 0.01 36.78
N ARG A 65 4.97 0.09 37.32
CA ARG A 65 4.67 -0.29 38.71
C ARG A 65 5.03 -1.75 39.02
N SER A 66 4.86 -2.66 38.06
CA SER A 66 5.15 -4.09 38.24
C SER A 66 6.64 -4.41 38.15
N LEU A 67 7.41 -3.59 37.42
CA LEU A 67 8.85 -3.74 37.23
C LEU A 67 9.68 -3.13 38.37
N GLY A 68 9.09 -2.30 39.24
CA GLY A 68 9.77 -1.72 40.40
C GLY A 68 10.89 -0.75 39.98
N ASP A 69 12.11 -0.98 40.48
CA ASP A 69 13.27 -0.08 40.28
C ASP A 69 13.96 -0.23 38.90
N VAL A 70 13.35 -0.93 37.95
CA VAL A 70 13.91 -1.11 36.60
C VAL A 70 13.66 0.13 35.75
N GLU A 71 14.71 0.68 35.15
CA GLU A 71 14.60 1.81 34.23
C GLU A 71 13.96 1.38 32.90
N VAL A 72 12.80 1.93 32.57
CA VAL A 72 12.16 1.71 31.26
C VAL A 72 12.56 2.82 30.29
N VAL A 73 13.06 2.46 29.11
CA VAL A 73 13.42 3.41 28.05
C VAL A 73 12.69 3.10 26.75
N GLU A 74 12.50 4.10 25.91
CA GLU A 74 11.86 3.93 24.61
C GLU A 74 12.73 3.06 23.67
N GLY A 75 12.13 2.00 23.12
CA GLY A 75 12.78 0.97 22.31
C GLY A 75 12.28 0.88 20.86
N LEU A 76 11.18 1.54 20.51
CA LEU A 76 10.59 1.49 19.17
C LEU A 76 11.57 1.88 18.06
N GLY A 77 12.40 2.90 18.30
CA GLY A 77 13.39 3.36 17.33
C GLY A 77 14.37 2.25 16.93
N LEU A 78 14.90 1.54 17.92
CA LEU A 78 15.82 0.41 17.72
C LEU A 78 15.14 -0.74 16.95
N LEU A 79 13.89 -1.09 17.33
CA LEU A 79 13.15 -2.15 16.64
C LEU A 79 12.84 -1.79 15.18
N ARG A 80 12.52 -0.52 14.90
CA ARG A 80 12.31 -0.03 13.53
C ARG A 80 13.58 -0.04 12.71
N GLU A 81 14.71 0.32 13.31
CA GLU A 81 16.03 0.23 12.66
C GLU A 81 16.36 -1.20 12.26
N MET A 82 16.18 -2.17 13.17
CA MET A 82 16.39 -3.60 12.90
C MET A 82 15.52 -4.12 11.75
N ARG A 83 14.28 -3.62 11.62
CA ARG A 83 13.32 -4.02 10.58
C ARG A 83 13.53 -3.33 9.24
N MET A 84 14.44 -2.35 9.14
CA MET A 84 14.69 -1.67 7.87
C MET A 84 15.23 -2.63 6.81
N VAL A 85 16.07 -3.59 7.18
CA VAL A 85 16.67 -4.57 6.28
C VAL A 85 15.87 -5.86 6.36
N LYS A 86 15.25 -6.26 5.24
CA LYS A 86 14.34 -7.41 5.19
C LYS A 86 15.15 -8.68 5.02
N THR A 87 14.79 -9.76 5.69
CA THR A 87 15.35 -11.08 5.37
C THR A 87 14.72 -11.63 4.08
N PRO A 88 15.34 -12.62 3.41
CA PRO A 88 14.76 -13.21 2.19
C PRO A 88 13.33 -13.75 2.37
N VAL A 89 13.00 -14.27 3.55
CA VAL A 89 11.64 -14.75 3.86
C VAL A 89 10.65 -13.60 3.91
N GLU A 90 11.05 -12.45 4.47
CA GLU A 90 10.19 -11.27 4.56
C GLU A 90 9.94 -10.64 3.19
N VAL A 91 10.97 -10.60 2.34
CA VAL A 91 10.84 -10.18 0.94
C VAL A 91 9.81 -11.04 0.21
N GLU A 92 9.85 -12.36 0.41
CA GLU A 92 8.89 -13.29 -0.18
C GLU A 92 7.46 -13.07 0.35
N MET A 93 7.29 -12.81 1.65
CA MET A 93 5.98 -12.48 2.22
C MET A 93 5.43 -11.17 1.65
N LEU A 94 6.28 -10.14 1.50
CA LEU A 94 5.91 -8.86 0.88
C LEU A 94 5.54 -9.02 -0.60
N ARG A 95 6.26 -9.87 -1.34
CA ARG A 95 5.93 -10.21 -2.73
C ARG A 95 4.54 -10.82 -2.80
N ARG A 96 4.27 -11.84 -1.98
CA ARG A 96 2.97 -12.51 -1.94
C ARG A 96 1.82 -11.58 -1.54
N ALA A 97 2.04 -10.72 -0.54
CA ALA A 97 1.05 -9.70 -0.16
C ALA A 97 0.75 -8.73 -1.32
N THR A 98 1.78 -8.37 -2.10
CA THR A 98 1.65 -7.50 -3.27
C THR A 98 0.88 -8.18 -4.40
N GLU A 99 1.13 -9.47 -4.67
CA GLU A 99 0.41 -10.22 -5.71
C GLU A 99 -1.08 -10.32 -5.42
N VAL A 100 -1.44 -10.63 -4.17
CA VAL A 100 -2.84 -10.66 -3.73
C VAL A 100 -3.49 -9.28 -3.85
N LEU A 101 -2.77 -8.22 -3.48
CA LEU A 101 -3.25 -6.84 -3.60
C LEU A 101 -3.46 -6.42 -5.06
N GLU A 102 -2.50 -6.71 -5.94
CA GLU A 102 -2.55 -6.33 -7.34
C GLU A 102 -3.66 -7.08 -8.08
N LYS A 103 -3.84 -8.38 -7.83
CA LYS A 103 -4.99 -9.13 -8.36
C LYS A 103 -6.32 -8.50 -7.94
N ALA A 104 -6.49 -8.22 -6.65
CA ALA A 104 -7.75 -7.61 -6.16
C ALA A 104 -8.00 -6.22 -6.74
N MET A 105 -6.95 -5.44 -6.99
CA MET A 105 -7.03 -4.16 -7.67
C MET A 105 -7.42 -4.32 -9.15
N GLU A 106 -6.87 -5.33 -9.84
CA GLU A 106 -7.23 -5.65 -11.23
C GLU A 106 -8.70 -6.06 -11.35
N ASP A 107 -9.20 -6.91 -10.46
CA ASP A 107 -10.61 -7.32 -10.41
C ASP A 107 -11.55 -6.10 -10.19
N ALA A 108 -11.13 -5.16 -9.33
CA ALA A 108 -11.88 -3.91 -9.14
C ALA A 108 -11.86 -3.02 -10.38
N LEU A 109 -10.72 -2.91 -11.07
CA LEU A 109 -10.60 -2.17 -12.33
C LEU A 109 -11.43 -2.78 -13.46
N GLU A 110 -11.53 -4.11 -13.52
CA GLU A 110 -12.26 -4.82 -14.57
C GLU A 110 -13.76 -4.52 -14.55
N ILE A 111 -14.34 -4.33 -13.36
CA ILE A 111 -15.77 -3.99 -13.24
C ILE A 111 -16.07 -2.51 -13.47
N ILE A 112 -15.07 -1.63 -13.43
CA ILE A 112 -15.29 -0.18 -13.56
C ILE A 112 -15.73 0.14 -14.99
N SER A 113 -17.00 0.50 -15.11
CA SER A 113 -17.64 0.96 -16.34
C SER A 113 -18.59 2.12 -16.03
N SER A 114 -19.15 2.75 -17.06
CA SER A 114 -20.10 3.84 -16.83
C SER A 114 -21.30 3.36 -16.01
N GLY A 115 -21.63 4.09 -14.94
CA GLY A 115 -22.70 3.71 -14.01
C GLY A 115 -22.24 2.85 -12.83
N VAL A 116 -20.98 2.40 -12.78
CA VAL A 116 -20.43 1.71 -11.61
C VAL A 116 -19.91 2.75 -10.61
N SER A 117 -20.36 2.67 -9.38
CA SER A 117 -19.98 3.56 -8.29
C SER A 117 -18.63 3.21 -7.66
N GLU A 118 -18.01 4.20 -7.01
CA GLU A 118 -16.77 4.00 -6.27
C GLU A 118 -16.92 2.93 -5.16
N VAL A 119 -18.07 2.89 -4.49
CA VAL A 119 -18.37 1.87 -3.46
C VAL A 119 -18.53 0.47 -4.04
N GLU A 120 -19.07 0.31 -5.26
CA GLU A 120 -19.14 -0.99 -5.93
C GLU A 120 -17.76 -1.49 -6.34
N ALA A 121 -16.92 -0.62 -6.93
CA ALA A 121 -15.52 -0.93 -7.24
C ALA A 121 -14.74 -1.31 -5.97
N SER A 122 -14.95 -0.57 -4.88
CA SER A 122 -14.36 -0.86 -3.57
C SER A 122 -14.88 -2.17 -2.97
N GLY A 123 -16.15 -2.52 -3.18
CA GLY A 123 -16.74 -3.79 -2.78
C GLY A 123 -16.09 -4.98 -3.50
N MET A 124 -15.88 -4.86 -4.81
CA MET A 124 -15.18 -5.88 -5.60
C MET A 124 -13.74 -6.09 -5.13
N PHE A 125 -13.01 -4.98 -4.89
CA PHE A 125 -11.67 -5.04 -4.31
C PHE A 125 -11.64 -5.85 -3.01
N ARG A 126 -12.51 -5.52 -2.04
CA ARG A 126 -12.57 -6.20 -0.75
C ARG A 126 -12.93 -7.67 -0.89
N TYR A 127 -13.90 -7.98 -1.75
CA TYR A 127 -14.32 -9.36 -2.01
C TYR A 127 -13.17 -10.20 -2.58
N SER A 128 -12.49 -9.69 -3.60
CA SER A 128 -11.36 -10.40 -4.22
C SER A 128 -10.20 -10.56 -3.24
N LEU A 129 -9.83 -9.49 -2.52
CA LEU A 129 -8.76 -9.51 -1.54
C LEU A 129 -9.01 -10.56 -0.44
N ALA A 130 -10.22 -10.58 0.12
CA ALA A 130 -10.60 -11.53 1.16
C ALA A 130 -10.63 -12.98 0.65
N SER A 131 -10.98 -13.19 -0.63
CA SER A 131 -11.01 -14.52 -1.25
C SER A 131 -9.62 -15.16 -1.32
N ASP A 132 -8.56 -14.36 -1.39
CA ASP A 132 -7.17 -14.80 -1.40
C ASP A 132 -6.49 -14.68 -0.02
N GLY A 133 -7.26 -14.39 1.04
CA GLY A 133 -6.81 -14.36 2.43
C GLY A 133 -6.17 -13.03 2.87
N GLY A 134 -6.21 -12.00 2.03
CA GLY A 134 -5.75 -10.66 2.38
C GLY A 134 -6.77 -9.91 3.25
N VAL A 135 -6.27 -9.00 4.09
CA VAL A 135 -7.09 -8.10 4.91
C VAL A 135 -6.86 -6.67 4.43
N GLU A 136 -7.94 -5.95 4.15
CA GLU A 136 -7.88 -4.54 3.74
C GLU A 136 -7.27 -3.68 4.85
N THR A 137 -6.31 -2.83 4.48
CA THR A 137 -5.74 -1.83 5.40
C THR A 137 -5.95 -0.40 4.92
N LEU A 138 -6.23 -0.21 3.63
CA LEU A 138 -6.45 1.10 3.03
C LEU A 138 -7.25 0.94 1.73
N THR A 139 -8.32 1.72 1.58
CA THR A 139 -8.96 1.91 0.28
C THR A 139 -9.27 3.38 0.06
N LEU A 140 -8.55 3.97 -0.89
CA LEU A 140 -8.81 5.32 -1.37
C LEU A 140 -9.03 5.24 -2.87
N LEU A 141 -10.21 5.67 -3.30
CA LEU A 141 -10.67 5.53 -4.66
C LEU A 141 -11.47 6.80 -5.00
N GLY A 142 -11.08 7.44 -6.09
CA GLY A 142 -11.75 8.64 -6.59
C GLY A 142 -11.90 8.62 -8.11
N PHE A 143 -13.09 8.92 -8.61
CA PHE A 143 -13.38 9.10 -10.03
C PHE A 143 -13.47 10.59 -10.41
N GLY A 144 -13.19 10.91 -11.67
CA GLY A 144 -13.33 12.27 -12.22
C GLY A 144 -12.59 13.30 -11.38
N GLU A 145 -13.27 14.35 -10.95
CA GLU A 145 -12.71 15.40 -10.08
C GLU A 145 -12.21 14.86 -8.73
N ARG A 146 -12.89 13.87 -8.14
CA ARG A 146 -12.51 13.27 -6.85
C ARG A 146 -11.17 12.53 -6.92
N SER A 147 -10.72 12.16 -8.12
CA SER A 147 -9.37 11.62 -8.34
C SER A 147 -8.25 12.62 -8.02
N SER A 148 -8.55 13.92 -7.87
CA SER A 148 -7.59 14.95 -7.46
C SER A 148 -7.44 15.07 -5.95
N TYR A 149 -8.44 14.65 -5.16
CA TYR A 149 -8.44 14.82 -3.71
C TYR A 149 -7.30 14.03 -3.07
N PRO A 150 -6.69 14.41 -1.94
CA PRO A 150 -5.56 13.67 -1.38
C PRO A 150 -5.93 12.27 -0.89
N ASN A 151 -7.10 12.13 -0.26
CA ASN A 151 -7.58 10.88 0.36
C ASN A 151 -9.09 10.67 0.09
N PRO A 152 -9.52 10.43 -1.16
CA PRO A 152 -10.92 10.20 -1.47
C PRO A 152 -11.33 8.85 -0.90
N ILE A 153 -12.24 8.88 0.08
CA ILE A 153 -12.94 7.68 0.58
C ILE A 153 -14.04 7.36 -0.45
N PRO A 154 -14.21 6.08 -0.87
CA PRO A 154 -15.22 5.69 -1.86
C PRO A 154 -16.60 6.26 -1.55
N SER A 155 -17.28 6.81 -2.55
CA SER A 155 -18.62 7.37 -2.47
C SER A 155 -19.60 6.66 -3.41
N THR A 156 -20.86 7.10 -3.43
CA THR A 156 -21.85 6.63 -4.38
C THR A 156 -21.72 7.26 -5.76
N LEU A 157 -20.67 8.06 -6.02
CA LEU A 157 -20.43 8.66 -7.33
C LEU A 157 -20.11 7.56 -8.36
N GLU A 158 -20.84 7.59 -9.47
CA GLU A 158 -20.67 6.66 -10.59
C GLU A 158 -19.62 7.15 -11.57
N ALA A 159 -18.86 6.21 -12.13
CA ALA A 159 -17.88 6.52 -13.16
C ALA A 159 -18.56 6.99 -14.45
N ALA A 160 -17.96 7.98 -15.12
CA ALA A 160 -18.35 8.47 -16.42
C ALA A 160 -17.21 8.31 -17.45
N ARG A 161 -17.55 8.22 -18.74
CA ARG A 161 -16.54 8.18 -19.81
C ARG A 161 -15.69 9.45 -19.78
N GLY A 162 -14.38 9.25 -19.85
CA GLY A 162 -13.38 10.32 -19.75
C GLY A 162 -12.90 10.59 -18.33
N ASP A 163 -13.46 9.94 -17.32
CA ASP A 163 -13.01 10.10 -15.94
C ASP A 163 -11.61 9.54 -15.74
N VAL A 164 -10.84 10.28 -14.93
CA VAL A 164 -9.63 9.76 -14.30
C VAL A 164 -10.07 8.91 -13.11
N ILE A 165 -9.57 7.69 -13.06
CA ILE A 165 -9.81 6.72 -11.99
C ILE A 165 -8.53 6.62 -11.20
N ARG A 166 -8.52 7.01 -9.92
CA ARG A 166 -7.32 6.91 -9.08
C ARG A 166 -7.58 6.01 -7.88
N LEU A 167 -6.77 4.97 -7.77
CA LEU A 167 -6.80 3.96 -6.74
C LEU A 167 -5.53 4.06 -5.91
N ARG A 168 -5.67 4.08 -4.59
CA ARG A 168 -4.59 3.79 -3.63
C ARG A 168 -5.13 2.77 -2.64
N LEU A 169 -4.63 1.56 -2.77
CA LEU A 169 -5.12 0.39 -2.06
C LEU A 169 -3.99 -0.19 -1.21
N GLY A 170 -4.34 -0.84 -0.11
CA GLY A 170 -3.40 -1.53 0.74
C GLY A 170 -4.04 -2.70 1.45
N CYS A 171 -3.22 -3.70 1.72
CA CYS A 171 -3.62 -4.88 2.47
C CYS A 171 -2.52 -5.32 3.43
N THR A 172 -2.86 -6.28 4.27
CA THR A 172 -1.91 -7.16 4.94
C THR A 172 -2.23 -8.62 4.59
N LEU A 173 -1.19 -9.43 4.42
CA LEU A 173 -1.27 -10.87 4.26
C LEU A 173 -0.20 -11.49 5.16
N SER A 174 -0.62 -12.40 6.06
CA SER A 174 0.30 -13.01 7.04
C SER A 174 1.12 -11.96 7.82
N HIS A 175 0.47 -10.85 8.20
CA HIS A 175 1.04 -9.68 8.89
C HIS A 175 1.97 -8.77 8.06
N TYR A 176 2.34 -9.14 6.83
CA TYR A 176 3.12 -8.27 5.96
C TYR A 176 2.21 -7.36 5.14
N HIS A 177 2.47 -6.06 5.21
CA HIS A 177 1.72 -5.03 4.50
C HIS A 177 2.17 -4.92 3.04
N SER A 178 1.21 -4.65 2.16
CA SER A 178 1.47 -4.17 0.81
C SER A 178 0.59 -2.96 0.50
N ARG A 179 1.03 -2.15 -0.46
CA ARG A 179 0.31 -0.96 -0.91
C ARG A 179 0.60 -0.67 -2.36
N VAL A 180 -0.44 -0.40 -3.12
CA VAL A 180 -0.34 -0.07 -4.54
C VAL A 180 -1.10 1.22 -4.83
N SER A 181 -0.59 2.02 -5.78
CA SER A 181 -1.35 3.12 -6.37
C SER A 181 -1.42 2.93 -7.88
N ARG A 182 -2.58 3.19 -8.47
CA ARG A 182 -2.81 3.16 -9.92
C ARG A 182 -3.72 4.30 -10.33
N THR A 183 -3.47 4.79 -11.54
CA THR A 183 -4.37 5.73 -12.22
C THR A 183 -4.72 5.15 -13.58
N ALA A 184 -6.01 5.14 -13.90
CA ALA A 184 -6.56 4.75 -15.18
C ALA A 184 -7.47 5.85 -15.72
N ILE A 185 -7.88 5.73 -16.98
CA ILE A 185 -8.88 6.62 -17.58
C ILE A 185 -9.97 5.74 -18.17
N LEU A 186 -11.22 6.03 -17.85
CA LEU A 186 -12.36 5.31 -18.41
C LEU A 186 -12.60 5.76 -19.86
N GLY A 187 -12.02 5.03 -20.82
CA GLY A 187 -12.10 5.36 -22.25
C GLY A 187 -10.82 6.05 -22.75
N ARG A 188 -10.97 7.16 -23.49
CA ARG A 188 -9.82 7.84 -24.12
C ARG A 188 -9.31 9.00 -23.24
N PRO A 189 -7.99 9.13 -23.04
CA PRO A 189 -7.39 10.27 -22.34
C PRO A 189 -7.57 11.56 -23.13
N ARG A 190 -7.88 12.65 -22.43
CA ARG A 190 -7.76 14.02 -22.97
C ARG A 190 -6.29 14.34 -23.24
N LYS A 191 -6.00 15.22 -24.21
CA LYS A 191 -4.63 15.52 -24.64
C LYS A 191 -3.81 16.13 -23.50
N GLU A 192 -4.43 16.95 -22.68
CA GLU A 192 -3.86 17.66 -21.53
C GLU A 192 -3.40 16.68 -20.45
N LEU A 193 -4.14 15.59 -20.23
CA LEU A 193 -3.80 14.57 -19.23
C LEU A 193 -2.57 13.75 -19.61
N ARG A 194 -2.26 13.65 -20.91
CA ARG A 194 -1.09 12.90 -21.38
C ARG A 194 0.21 13.55 -20.92
N GLY A 195 0.34 14.86 -21.09
CA GLY A 195 1.55 15.59 -20.68
C GLY A 195 1.76 15.52 -19.16
N VAL A 196 0.68 15.72 -18.38
CA VAL A 196 0.73 15.56 -16.92
C VAL A 196 1.18 14.15 -16.52
N TRP A 197 0.63 13.13 -17.17
CA TRP A 197 0.98 11.74 -16.91
C TRP A 197 2.44 11.41 -17.26
N GLU A 198 2.93 11.89 -18.40
CA GLU A 198 4.32 11.71 -18.83
C GLU A 198 5.30 12.39 -17.86
N THR A 199 4.98 13.58 -17.37
CA THR A 199 5.79 14.25 -16.33
C THR A 199 5.80 13.46 -15.02
N ILE A 200 4.66 12.93 -14.57
CA ILE A 200 4.58 12.11 -13.34
C ILE A 200 5.38 10.82 -13.49
N LEU A 201 5.31 10.15 -14.65
CA LEU A 201 6.11 8.95 -14.93
C LEU A 201 7.60 9.25 -14.96
N SER A 202 8.02 10.35 -15.62
CA SER A 202 9.42 10.76 -15.63
C SER A 202 9.96 10.99 -14.21
N ALA A 203 9.17 11.62 -13.33
CA ALA A 203 9.56 11.77 -11.93
C ALA A 203 9.59 10.44 -11.16
N GLN A 204 8.74 9.47 -11.53
CA GLN A 204 8.80 8.12 -10.97
C GLN A 204 10.11 7.45 -11.32
N ASP A 205 10.41 7.43 -12.61
CA ASP A 205 11.57 6.75 -13.15
C ASP A 205 12.85 7.38 -12.59
N ALA A 206 12.93 8.71 -12.52
CA ALA A 206 14.05 9.42 -11.92
C ALA A 206 14.28 9.08 -10.44
N ALA A 207 13.23 8.78 -9.67
CA ALA A 207 13.37 8.35 -8.29
C ALA A 207 13.75 6.87 -8.19
N LEU A 208 13.17 6.00 -9.01
CA LEU A 208 13.49 4.57 -9.05
C LEU A 208 14.94 4.34 -9.49
N GLU A 209 15.43 5.07 -10.50
CA GLU A 209 16.82 5.03 -10.96
C GLU A 209 17.82 5.48 -9.88
N ALA A 210 17.37 6.32 -8.95
CA ALA A 210 18.17 6.80 -7.84
C ALA A 210 18.15 5.88 -6.62
N LEU A 211 17.27 4.87 -6.61
CA LEU A 211 17.20 3.89 -5.53
C LEU A 211 18.32 2.85 -5.71
N GLU A 212 19.45 3.11 -5.08
CA GLU A 212 20.55 2.16 -5.01
C GLU A 212 21.13 2.08 -3.58
N PRO A 213 21.85 0.99 -3.24
CA PRO A 213 22.50 0.88 -1.94
C PRO A 213 23.44 2.05 -1.66
N GLY A 214 23.24 2.75 -0.55
CA GLY A 214 24.00 3.94 -0.15
C GLY A 214 23.41 5.28 -0.62
N ALA A 215 22.32 5.28 -1.38
CA ALA A 215 21.67 6.52 -1.79
C ALA A 215 20.98 7.22 -0.61
N SER A 216 21.10 8.54 -0.53
CA SER A 216 20.33 9.34 0.43
C SER A 216 18.85 9.36 0.03
N ALA A 217 17.96 9.09 0.98
CA ALA A 217 16.51 9.20 0.77
C ALA A 217 16.09 10.62 0.34
N SER A 218 16.83 11.64 0.78
CA SER A 218 16.58 13.04 0.40
C SER A 218 17.02 13.35 -1.04
N ASP A 219 18.11 12.73 -1.52
CA ASP A 219 18.56 12.86 -2.91
C ASP A 219 17.59 12.20 -3.89
N VAL A 220 17.06 11.03 -3.53
CA VAL A 220 16.00 10.35 -4.30
C VAL A 220 14.76 11.24 -4.42
N TYR A 221 14.34 11.86 -3.31
CA TYR A 221 13.26 12.85 -3.34
C TYR A 221 13.59 14.03 -4.27
N GLY A 222 14.81 14.59 -4.16
CA GLY A 222 15.26 15.72 -4.96
C GLY A 222 15.28 15.44 -6.47
N ARG A 223 15.58 14.20 -6.88
CA ARG A 223 15.54 13.77 -8.28
C ARG A 223 14.12 13.72 -8.84
N ALA A 224 13.17 13.15 -8.10
CA ALA A 224 11.75 13.24 -8.46
C ALA A 224 11.27 14.69 -8.55
N GLU A 225 11.65 15.53 -7.58
CA GLU A 225 11.25 16.94 -7.56
C GLU A 225 11.77 17.73 -8.76
N ARG A 226 13.03 17.52 -9.12
CA ARG A 226 13.61 18.13 -10.30
C ARG A 226 12.86 17.71 -11.57
N ALA A 227 12.62 16.42 -11.76
CA ALA A 227 11.91 15.89 -12.93
C ALA A 227 10.47 16.43 -13.05
N LEU A 228 9.72 16.54 -11.95
CA LEU A 228 8.40 17.18 -11.98
C LEU A 228 8.49 18.64 -12.40
N ARG A 229 9.46 19.38 -11.83
CA ARG A 229 9.64 20.82 -12.11
C ARG A 229 10.02 21.07 -13.57
N GLU A 230 10.88 20.23 -14.15
CA GLU A 230 11.27 20.29 -15.56
C GLU A 230 10.08 20.02 -16.49
N GLY A 231 9.20 19.08 -16.12
CA GLY A 231 7.94 18.85 -16.83
C GLY A 231 6.81 19.83 -16.50
N GLY A 232 7.10 20.96 -15.85
CA GLY A 232 6.15 22.04 -15.58
C GLY A 232 5.21 21.82 -14.40
N LEU A 233 5.38 20.74 -13.62
CA LEU A 233 4.58 20.44 -12.44
C LEU A 233 5.31 20.83 -11.15
N ARG A 234 4.56 21.21 -10.12
CA ARG A 234 5.08 21.55 -8.78
C ARG A 234 4.22 20.91 -7.70
N GLY A 235 4.71 20.94 -6.46
CA GLY A 235 3.93 20.49 -5.31
C GLY A 235 4.07 19.01 -4.98
N LEU A 236 5.30 18.47 -5.03
CA LEU A 236 5.58 17.24 -4.31
C LEU A 236 5.34 17.46 -2.82
N GLY A 237 4.51 16.60 -2.23
CA GLY A 237 4.26 16.60 -0.79
C GLY A 237 5.53 16.33 0.02
N LEU A 238 5.42 16.30 1.33
CA LEU A 238 6.56 16.14 2.24
C LEU A 238 7.28 14.78 2.12
N SER A 239 6.71 13.81 1.41
CA SER A 239 7.27 12.47 1.20
C SER A 239 6.76 11.87 -0.10
N ILE A 240 7.62 11.14 -0.81
CA ILE A 240 7.25 10.31 -1.96
C ILE A 240 7.25 8.81 -1.64
N GLY A 241 7.77 8.40 -0.49
CA GLY A 241 7.82 6.99 -0.17
C GLY A 241 8.20 6.70 1.28
N SER A 242 8.06 5.44 1.65
CA SER A 242 8.51 4.89 2.92
C SER A 242 8.92 3.43 2.74
N GLY A 243 9.64 2.88 3.70
CA GLY A 243 9.70 1.44 3.90
C GLY A 243 8.31 0.85 4.16
N ILE A 244 8.20 -0.46 3.95
CA ILE A 244 7.03 -1.28 4.23
C ILE A 244 7.48 -2.65 4.76
N GLY A 245 6.68 -3.25 5.63
CA GLY A 245 7.00 -4.50 6.33
C GLY A 245 5.82 -4.99 7.16
N LEU A 246 6.01 -5.14 8.46
CA LEU A 246 4.94 -5.43 9.42
C LEU A 246 4.06 -4.21 9.72
N GLU A 247 4.49 -3.00 9.31
CA GLU A 247 3.69 -1.78 9.35
C GLU A 247 3.48 -1.23 7.94
N ALA A 248 2.34 -0.55 7.76
CA ALA A 248 2.03 0.13 6.51
C ALA A 248 2.98 1.29 6.20
N TYR A 249 3.71 1.83 7.18
CA TYR A 249 4.72 2.87 6.98
C TYR A 249 5.89 2.62 7.93
N GLU A 250 7.06 2.30 7.36
CA GLU A 250 8.29 2.07 8.11
C GLU A 250 9.41 2.97 7.58
N PRO A 251 10.49 3.18 8.37
CA PRO A 251 11.72 3.74 7.84
C PRO A 251 12.33 2.87 6.70
N PRO A 252 13.11 3.47 5.79
CA PRO A 252 13.38 4.90 5.70
C PRO A 252 12.20 5.65 5.08
N ARG A 253 12.10 6.95 5.36
CA ARG A 253 11.17 7.86 4.68
C ARG A 253 11.89 8.57 3.54
N ILE A 254 11.28 8.61 2.35
CA ILE A 254 11.81 9.31 1.18
C ILE A 254 11.13 10.67 1.09
N GLY A 255 11.73 11.72 1.65
CA GLY A 255 11.13 13.04 1.79
C GLY A 255 12.12 14.21 1.78
N ARG A 256 11.62 15.43 1.95
CA ARG A 256 12.46 16.63 2.08
C ARG A 256 13.20 16.63 3.42
N GLY A 257 14.51 16.80 3.37
CA GLY A 257 15.36 16.98 4.54
C GLY A 257 15.56 15.70 5.35
N ARG A 258 16.31 15.85 6.44
CA ARG A 258 16.71 14.76 7.33
C ARG A 258 15.52 14.37 8.22
N ALA A 259 15.07 13.12 8.17
CA ALA A 259 14.07 12.64 9.12
C ALA A 259 14.65 12.61 10.55
N PRO A 260 13.86 12.88 11.61
CA PRO A 260 14.26 12.54 12.97
C PRO A 260 14.51 11.03 13.05
N GLY A 261 15.74 10.62 13.37
CA GLY A 261 16.21 9.23 13.28
C GLY A 261 17.36 9.00 12.29
N GLY A 262 17.82 10.04 11.59
CA GLY A 262 18.96 9.97 10.66
C GLY A 262 18.54 9.68 9.23
N ASP A 263 19.39 10.06 8.27
CA ASP A 263 19.30 9.51 6.93
C ASP A 263 19.56 8.02 7.07
N GLY A 264 18.52 7.21 7.03
CA GLY A 264 18.72 5.81 6.68
C GLY A 264 19.18 5.83 5.24
N ASP A 265 20.49 5.67 5.02
CA ASP A 265 21.00 5.32 3.70
C ASP A 265 20.12 4.20 3.16
N ILE A 266 19.76 4.29 1.88
CA ILE A 266 18.99 3.24 1.26
C ILE A 266 19.87 1.99 1.28
N HIS A 267 19.55 1.02 2.12
CA HIS A 267 20.33 -0.21 2.20
C HIS A 267 19.82 -1.20 1.14
N ARG A 268 20.71 -2.09 0.67
CA ARG A 268 20.45 -3.05 -0.43
C ARG A 268 19.21 -3.93 -0.24
N CYS A 269 18.67 -4.04 0.98
CA CYS A 269 17.49 -4.84 1.29
C CYS A 269 16.32 -4.06 1.92
N GLN A 270 16.26 -2.75 1.71
CA GLN A 270 15.05 -1.98 1.95
C GLN A 270 14.15 -2.08 0.71
N ILE A 271 12.84 -2.29 0.90
CA ILE A 271 11.84 -2.17 -0.16
C ILE A 271 11.13 -0.84 0.02
N PRO A 272 11.70 0.28 -0.47
CA PRO A 272 11.01 1.54 -0.46
C PRO A 272 9.82 1.48 -1.43
N GLN A 273 8.63 1.78 -0.93
CA GLN A 273 7.46 1.99 -1.77
C GLN A 273 7.46 3.44 -2.24
N ILE A 274 7.86 3.68 -3.50
CA ILE A 274 7.72 5.00 -4.14
C ILE A 274 6.30 5.16 -4.65
N ARG A 275 5.63 6.21 -4.17
CA ARG A 275 4.29 6.62 -4.56
C ARG A 275 4.34 7.44 -5.83
N LEU A 276 4.65 6.80 -6.95
CA LEU A 276 4.40 7.34 -8.27
C LEU A 276 3.79 6.22 -9.14
N LEU A 277 2.98 6.60 -10.12
CA LEU A 277 1.87 5.79 -10.62
C LEU A 277 2.31 4.97 -11.85
N ARG A 278 2.39 3.63 -11.73
CA ARG A 278 2.80 2.78 -12.86
C ARG A 278 1.64 2.41 -13.81
N ARG A 279 1.93 2.56 -15.11
CA ARG A 279 1.43 1.94 -16.36
C ARG A 279 -0.05 1.53 -16.57
N ARG A 280 -0.56 1.96 -17.73
CA ARG A 280 -1.72 1.51 -18.54
C ARG A 280 -2.19 0.06 -18.31
N VAL A 281 -3.49 -0.10 -18.05
CA VAL A 281 -4.30 -1.19 -18.63
C VAL A 281 -5.01 -0.62 -19.85
N GLY A 282 -4.39 -0.81 -21.02
CA GLY A 282 -5.08 -0.69 -22.29
C GLY A 282 -5.74 -2.04 -22.57
N GLY A 283 -7.04 -2.07 -22.80
CA GLY A 283 -7.79 -3.28 -23.09
C GLY A 283 -7.26 -4.01 -24.33
N HIS A 284 -6.50 -5.07 -24.10
CA HIS A 284 -6.56 -6.35 -24.81
C HIS A 284 -5.80 -7.37 -23.95
N LEU A 285 -6.56 -8.22 -23.26
CA LEU A 285 -6.05 -9.40 -22.57
C LEU A 285 -5.34 -10.30 -23.59
N SER A 286 -4.01 -10.34 -23.51
CA SER A 286 -3.23 -11.46 -24.02
C SER A 286 -2.17 -11.79 -22.98
N HIS A 287 -2.32 -12.96 -22.37
CA HIS A 287 -1.33 -13.57 -21.48
C HIS A 287 0.01 -13.72 -22.22
N HIS A 288 1.13 -13.37 -21.57
CA HIS A 288 2.34 -14.20 -21.59
C HIS A 288 3.42 -13.76 -20.59
N ARG A 289 3.78 -14.73 -19.73
CA ARG A 289 5.12 -15.14 -19.24
C ARG A 289 6.00 -14.13 -18.50
N GLY A 290 6.13 -14.36 -17.19
CA GLY A 290 7.33 -14.91 -16.54
C GLY A 290 8.59 -14.06 -16.58
N TRP A 291 9.08 -13.66 -15.41
CA TRP A 291 10.44 -13.14 -15.24
C TRP A 291 11.12 -13.86 -14.07
N SER A 292 12.21 -14.53 -14.45
CA SER A 292 13.41 -14.85 -13.67
C SER A 292 14.06 -13.61 -13.05
#